data_AF-Q8Z6V9-F1
#
_entry.id   AF-Q8Z6V9-F1
#
_cell.length_a   1.000
_cell.length_b   1.000
_cell.length_c   1.000
_cell.angle_alpha   90.00
_cell.angle_beta   90.00
_cell.angle_gamma   90.00
#
_symmetry.space_group_name_H-M   'P 1'
#
loop_
_entity.id
_entity.type
_entity.pdbx_description
1 polymer ?
#
loop_
_entity_poly.entity_id
_entity_poly.type
_entity_poly.pdbx_seq_one_letter_code
_entity_poly.pdbx_strand_id
1 'polypeptide(L)'
;MSPEEGLVTEASQRLINDICAKYAGRTQFLGCNDVLIAKRESEKLRDVLKAFAAEKGLDGAEKDAFLKSAFEHLHALSKAGEPLSLETLVNAIWPQAPEELSGKLAAEELELSDGFVPDGRVIRALVSFKGKSKYWELKFDREGKTEGYIDYDPETNIITLRNVPEEFREMWMTEV
;
A
#
# COMPACT_ATOMS: atom_id res chain seq x y z
N MET A 1 -7.90 -34.67 39.99
CA MET A 1 -6.46 -34.41 39.79
C MET A 1 -6.35 -33.20 38.89
N SER A 2 -6.12 -32.03 39.47
CA SER A 2 -5.83 -30.80 38.72
C SER A 2 -4.33 -30.51 38.84
N PRO A 3 -3.65 -30.01 37.80
CA PRO A 3 -2.23 -29.68 37.89
C PRO A 3 -2.03 -28.36 38.64
N GLU A 4 -1.05 -28.32 39.54
CA GLU A 4 -0.60 -27.12 40.25
C GLU A 4 0.12 -26.14 39.29
N GLU A 5 -0.25 -24.87 39.36
CA GLU A 5 0.43 -23.76 38.66
C GLU A 5 1.79 -23.47 39.33
N GLY A 6 2.87 -23.57 38.56
CA GLY A 6 4.23 -23.35 39.04
C GLY A 6 4.53 -21.86 39.30
N LEU A 7 4.88 -21.54 40.55
CA LEU A 7 5.38 -20.24 40.98
C LEU A 7 6.73 -19.91 40.33
N VAL A 8 6.80 -18.79 39.61
CA VAL A 8 8.04 -18.24 39.07
C VAL A 8 8.93 -17.77 40.22
N THR A 9 10.14 -18.31 40.33
CA THR A 9 11.07 -17.98 41.42
C THR A 9 11.66 -16.57 41.26
N GLU A 10 12.02 -15.94 42.38
CA GLU A 10 12.62 -14.60 42.42
C GLU A 10 13.92 -14.50 41.58
N ALA A 11 14.64 -15.62 41.45
CA ALA A 11 15.81 -15.74 40.58
C ALA A 11 15.45 -15.65 39.09
N SER A 12 14.33 -16.25 38.68
CA SER A 12 13.80 -16.16 37.31
C SER A 12 13.35 -14.73 36.97
N GLN A 13 12.74 -14.03 37.93
CA GLN A 13 12.30 -12.63 37.73
C GLN A 13 13.50 -11.68 37.60
N ARG A 14 14.57 -11.89 38.37
CA ARG A 14 15.83 -11.14 38.21
C ARG A 14 16.47 -11.36 36.84
N LEU A 15 16.48 -12.60 36.35
CA LEU A 15 17.03 -12.91 35.03
C LEU A 15 16.25 -12.20 33.91
N ILE A 16 14.92 -12.16 34.01
CA ILE A 16 14.06 -11.43 33.08
C ILE A 16 14.36 -9.93 33.12
N ASN A 17 14.48 -9.36 34.33
CA ASN A 17 14.75 -7.93 34.49
C ASN A 17 16.16 -7.55 33.98
N ASP A 18 17.16 -8.40 34.19
CA ASP A 18 18.53 -8.19 33.67
C ASP A 18 18.58 -8.30 32.14
N ILE A 19 17.81 -9.22 31.55
CA ILE A 19 17.62 -9.31 30.10
C ILE A 19 16.98 -8.01 29.61
N CYS A 20 15.87 -7.57 30.19
CA CYS A 20 15.20 -6.33 29.82
C CYS A 20 16.11 -5.10 29.94
N ALA A 21 16.91 -5.00 31.02
CA ALA A 21 17.86 -3.92 31.22
C ALA A 21 19.02 -3.94 30.20
N LYS A 22 19.49 -5.13 29.81
CA LYS A 22 20.54 -5.30 28.79
C LYS A 22 20.08 -4.87 27.39
N TYR A 23 18.78 -4.94 27.11
CA TYR A 23 18.20 -4.49 25.84
C TYR A 23 17.60 -3.07 25.87
N ALA A 24 17.53 -2.42 27.05
CA ALA A 24 17.02 -1.05 27.21
C ALA A 24 17.95 0.05 26.63
N GLY A 25 19.17 -0.31 26.20
CA GLY A 25 20.22 0.63 25.75
C GLY A 25 20.37 0.83 24.24
N ARG A 26 19.33 0.63 23.41
CA ARG A 26 19.35 0.96 21.97
C ARG A 26 18.29 2.01 21.59
N THR A 27 18.35 3.17 22.24
CA THR A 27 17.63 4.37 21.81
C THR A 27 18.34 5.03 20.62
N GLN A 28 18.13 4.46 19.44
CA GLN A 28 18.19 5.11 18.11
C GLN A 28 17.38 4.26 17.12
N PHE A 29 16.10 4.00 17.44
CA PHE A 29 15.20 3.17 16.63
C PHE A 29 13.74 3.66 16.57
N LEU A 30 13.47 4.94 16.91
CA LEU A 30 12.11 5.48 16.87
C LEU A 30 11.60 5.71 15.43
N GLY A 31 12.46 6.20 14.52
CA GLY A 31 12.05 6.46 13.13
C GLY A 31 11.83 5.21 12.25
N CYS A 32 12.29 4.03 12.68
CA CYS A 32 12.09 2.79 11.90
C CYS A 32 10.67 2.22 12.10
N ASN A 33 10.12 2.39 13.31
CA ASN A 33 8.75 1.97 13.61
C ASN A 33 7.74 2.81 12.85
N ASP A 34 7.94 4.12 12.78
CA ASP A 34 7.03 5.03 12.08
C ASP A 34 6.95 4.73 10.58
N VAL A 35 8.08 4.39 9.93
CA VAL A 35 8.10 3.99 8.52
C VAL A 35 7.37 2.66 8.29
N LEU A 36 7.56 1.69 9.19
CA LEU A 36 6.87 0.40 9.10
C LEU A 36 5.36 0.53 9.35
N ILE A 37 4.96 1.40 10.29
CA ILE A 37 3.56 1.70 10.57
C ILE A 37 2.95 2.42 9.37
N ALA A 38 3.55 3.52 8.89
CA ALA A 38 3.09 4.25 7.71
C ALA A 38 2.91 3.34 6.49
N LYS A 39 3.86 2.41 6.27
CA LYS A 39 3.76 1.41 5.21
C LYS A 39 2.55 0.49 5.40
N ARG A 40 2.36 -0.10 6.59
CA ARG A 40 1.26 -1.02 6.89
C ARG A 40 -0.10 -0.35 6.80
N GLU A 41 -0.24 0.84 7.38
CA GLU A 41 -1.49 1.61 7.32
C GLU A 41 -1.81 2.03 5.88
N SER A 42 -0.80 2.40 5.09
CA SER A 42 -0.98 2.66 3.65
C SER A 42 -1.39 1.41 2.87
N GLU A 43 -0.91 0.23 3.25
CA GLU A 43 -1.30 -1.05 2.62
C GLU A 43 -2.78 -1.36 2.90
N LYS A 44 -3.21 -1.24 4.17
CA LYS A 44 -4.62 -1.35 4.58
C LYS A 44 -5.51 -0.40 3.78
N LEU A 45 -5.18 0.89 3.78
CA LEU A 45 -5.94 1.92 3.07
C LEU A 45 -6.04 1.62 1.57
N ARG A 46 -4.90 1.30 0.93
CA ARG A 46 -4.86 0.95 -0.49
C ARG A 46 -5.78 -0.23 -0.81
N ASP A 47 -5.77 -1.26 0.02
CA ASP A 47 -6.52 -2.49 -0.23
C ASP A 47 -8.01 -2.27 -0.02
N VAL A 48 -8.41 -1.46 0.97
CA VAL A 48 -9.81 -1.05 1.16
C VAL A 48 -10.33 -0.22 0.01
N LEU A 49 -9.55 0.74 -0.50
CA LEU A 49 -9.96 1.53 -1.67
C LEU A 49 -10.18 0.65 -2.91
N LYS A 50 -9.31 -0.35 -3.12
CA LYS A 50 -9.47 -1.32 -4.21
C LYS A 50 -10.70 -2.20 -4.04
N ALA A 51 -10.94 -2.69 -2.82
CA ALA A 51 -12.11 -3.50 -2.48
C ALA A 51 -13.40 -2.69 -2.64
N PHE A 52 -13.43 -1.44 -2.16
CA PHE A 52 -14.56 -0.55 -2.31
C PHE A 52 -14.91 -0.30 -3.78
N ALA A 53 -13.92 -0.01 -4.62
CA ALA A 53 -14.15 0.16 -6.05
C ALA A 53 -14.74 -1.10 -6.70
N ALA A 54 -14.28 -2.29 -6.28
CA ALA A 54 -14.83 -3.55 -6.76
C ALA A 54 -16.27 -3.81 -6.29
N GLU A 55 -16.57 -3.51 -5.02
CA GLU A 55 -17.91 -3.68 -4.45
C GLU A 55 -18.95 -2.71 -5.03
N LYS A 56 -18.52 -1.48 -5.35
CA LYS A 56 -19.35 -0.51 -6.07
C LYS A 56 -19.50 -0.82 -7.56
N GLY A 57 -18.86 -1.88 -8.04
CA GLY A 57 -18.92 -2.30 -9.43
C GLY A 57 -18.24 -1.30 -10.38
N LEU A 58 -17.31 -0.47 -9.89
CA LEU A 58 -16.58 0.44 -10.76
C LEU A 58 -15.69 -0.36 -11.71
N ASP A 59 -15.79 -0.07 -13.00
CA ASP A 59 -14.98 -0.68 -14.04
C ASP A 59 -14.29 0.38 -14.91
N GLY A 60 -13.41 -0.10 -15.80
CA GLY A 60 -12.70 0.71 -16.79
C GLY A 60 -12.24 2.09 -16.29
N ALA A 61 -12.71 3.12 -16.97
CA ALA A 61 -12.35 4.50 -16.72
C ALA A 61 -12.87 5.03 -15.37
N GLU A 62 -14.04 4.58 -14.89
CA GLU A 62 -14.61 5.05 -13.62
C GLU A 62 -13.76 4.58 -12.44
N LYS A 63 -13.35 3.30 -12.47
CA LYS A 63 -12.44 2.74 -11.47
C LYS A 63 -11.10 3.44 -11.47
N ASP A 64 -10.54 3.68 -12.65
CA ASP A 64 -9.25 4.34 -12.79
C ASP A 64 -9.30 5.79 -12.30
N ALA A 65 -10.39 6.53 -12.60
CA ALA A 65 -10.60 7.89 -12.10
C ALA A 65 -10.68 7.93 -10.57
N PHE A 66 -11.45 7.03 -9.95
CA PHE A 66 -11.55 6.93 -8.49
C PHE A 66 -10.19 6.64 -7.84
N LEU A 67 -9.47 5.62 -8.32
CA LEU A 67 -8.16 5.24 -7.77
C LEU A 67 -7.08 6.30 -8.03
N LYS A 68 -7.17 7.02 -9.16
CA LYS A 68 -6.28 8.14 -9.49
C LYS A 68 -6.51 9.32 -8.57
N SER A 69 -7.77 9.70 -8.32
CA SER A 69 -8.10 10.76 -7.35
C SER A 69 -7.55 10.42 -5.95
N ALA A 70 -7.79 9.20 -5.46
CA ALA A 70 -7.21 8.73 -4.20
C ALA A 70 -5.69 8.79 -4.18
N PHE A 71 -5.03 8.37 -5.26
CA PHE A 71 -3.58 8.46 -5.37
C PHE A 71 -3.09 9.90 -5.32
N GLU A 72 -3.70 10.82 -6.06
CA GLU A 72 -3.28 12.23 -6.11
C GLU A 72 -3.34 12.89 -4.74
N HIS A 73 -4.44 12.70 -4.01
CA HIS A 73 -4.60 13.21 -2.64
C HIS A 73 -3.57 12.61 -1.67
N LEU A 74 -3.46 11.28 -1.63
CA LEU A 74 -2.53 10.60 -0.71
C LEU A 74 -1.07 10.90 -1.04
N HIS A 75 -0.73 11.05 -2.31
CA HIS A 75 0.63 11.32 -2.76
C HIS A 75 1.05 12.77 -2.51
N ALA A 76 0.11 13.72 -2.57
CA ALA A 76 0.36 15.09 -2.15
C ALA A 76 0.73 15.15 -0.65
N LEU A 77 -0.06 14.50 0.21
CA LEU A 77 0.22 14.40 1.66
C LEU A 77 1.55 13.69 1.93
N SER A 78 1.82 12.58 1.25
CA SER A 78 3.09 11.85 1.36
C SER A 78 4.30 12.72 1.01
N LYS A 79 4.19 13.54 -0.04
CA LYS A 79 5.25 14.48 -0.44
C LYS A 79 5.42 15.64 0.54
N ALA A 80 4.33 16.15 1.10
CA ALA A 80 4.34 17.22 2.08
C ALA A 80 4.79 16.73 3.47
N GLY A 81 4.76 15.42 3.72
CA GLY A 81 4.99 14.85 5.04
C GLY A 81 3.82 15.13 6.00
N GLU A 82 2.62 15.37 5.45
CA GLU A 82 1.44 15.75 6.22
C GLU A 82 0.63 14.52 6.63
N PRO A 83 0.04 14.53 7.85
CA PRO A 83 -0.81 13.46 8.32
C PRO A 83 -2.10 13.39 7.49
N LEU A 84 -2.53 12.17 7.19
CA LEU A 84 -3.83 11.92 6.57
C LEU A 84 -4.96 12.22 7.54
N SER A 85 -6.02 12.84 7.02
CA SER A 85 -7.35 12.86 7.64
C SER A 85 -8.27 12.00 6.79
N LEU A 86 -8.81 10.92 7.37
CA LEU A 86 -9.74 10.04 6.65
C LEU A 86 -11.00 10.78 6.20
N GLU A 87 -11.54 11.68 7.03
CA GLU A 87 -12.69 12.52 6.67
C GLU A 87 -12.41 13.38 5.44
N THR A 88 -11.25 14.04 5.41
CA THR A 88 -10.86 14.90 4.27
C THR A 88 -10.68 14.09 3.00
N LEU A 89 -10.04 12.91 3.11
CA LEU A 89 -9.85 12.01 1.98
C LEU A 89 -11.19 11.57 1.39
N VAL A 90 -12.10 11.07 2.24
CA VAL A 90 -13.40 10.55 1.81
C VAL A 90 -14.22 11.62 1.10
N ASN A 91 -14.30 12.82 1.68
CA ASN A 91 -15.02 13.94 1.06
C ASN A 91 -14.40 14.37 -0.27
N ALA A 92 -13.10 14.20 -0.45
CA ALA A 92 -12.42 14.54 -1.69
C ALA A 92 -12.65 13.50 -2.81
N ILE A 93 -12.62 12.21 -2.49
CA ILE A 93 -12.61 11.13 -3.50
C ILE A 93 -13.95 10.44 -3.71
N TRP A 94 -14.89 10.59 -2.77
CA TRP A 94 -16.22 10.02 -2.83
C TRP A 94 -17.32 10.97 -2.29
N PRO A 95 -17.43 12.20 -2.83
CA PRO A 95 -18.33 13.24 -2.32
C PRO A 95 -19.83 12.92 -2.44
N GLN A 96 -20.21 12.00 -3.33
CA GLN A 96 -21.60 11.63 -3.60
C GLN A 96 -22.25 10.86 -2.45
N ALA A 97 -21.46 10.12 -1.68
CA ALA A 97 -21.94 9.29 -0.58
C ALA A 97 -20.80 9.01 0.42
N PRO A 98 -20.25 10.05 1.08
CA PRO A 98 -19.04 9.93 1.90
C PRO A 98 -19.19 8.90 3.02
N GLU A 99 -20.38 8.78 3.59
CA GLU A 99 -20.71 7.82 4.66
C GLU A 99 -20.40 6.36 4.28
N GLU A 100 -20.55 5.98 3.00
CA GLU A 100 -20.32 4.61 2.55
C GLU A 100 -18.84 4.23 2.61
N LEU A 101 -17.97 5.15 2.19
CA LEU A 101 -16.53 4.94 2.21
C LEU A 101 -15.97 5.15 3.63
N SER A 102 -16.47 6.15 4.36
CA SER A 102 -16.15 6.40 5.76
C SER A 102 -16.43 5.16 6.62
N GLY A 103 -17.63 4.58 6.51
CA GLY A 103 -18.01 3.37 7.26
C GLY A 103 -17.11 2.17 6.99
N LYS A 104 -16.57 2.05 5.77
CA LYS A 104 -15.60 0.99 5.43
C LYS A 104 -14.22 1.22 6.00
N LEU A 105 -13.77 2.47 6.04
CA LEU A 105 -12.48 2.83 6.62
C LEU A 105 -12.51 2.76 8.16
N ALA A 106 -13.69 2.91 8.76
CA ALA A 106 -13.92 2.79 10.20
C ALA A 106 -14.22 1.36 10.69
N ALA A 107 -14.18 0.35 9.81
CA ALA A 107 -14.46 -1.03 10.18
C ALA A 107 -13.45 -1.52 11.24
N GLU A 108 -13.94 -2.12 12.32
CA GLU A 108 -13.10 -2.57 13.45
C GLU A 108 -12.06 -3.60 12.99
N GLU A 109 -12.40 -4.48 12.05
CA GLU A 109 -11.48 -5.50 11.51
C GLU A 109 -10.30 -4.92 10.73
N LEU A 110 -10.44 -3.67 10.26
CA LEU A 110 -9.38 -3.00 9.51
C LEU A 110 -8.31 -2.42 10.44
N GLU A 111 -8.70 -2.04 11.67
CA GLU A 111 -7.87 -1.33 12.65
C GLU A 111 -7.02 -0.22 11.98
N LEU A 112 -7.63 0.55 11.06
CA LEU A 112 -6.94 1.62 10.36
C LEU A 112 -6.78 2.81 11.31
N SER A 113 -5.55 3.26 11.48
CA SER A 113 -5.27 4.47 12.25
C SER A 113 -5.52 5.71 11.41
N ASP A 114 -5.97 6.80 12.03
CA ASP A 114 -6.01 8.13 11.40
C ASP A 114 -4.74 8.93 11.75
N GLY A 115 -4.41 9.97 10.99
CA GLY A 115 -3.30 10.87 11.28
C GLY A 115 -1.89 10.35 10.91
N PHE A 116 -1.77 9.22 10.21
CA PHE A 116 -0.48 8.75 9.70
C PHE A 116 -0.09 9.46 8.39
N VAL A 117 1.20 9.58 8.12
CA VAL A 117 1.69 10.09 6.83
C VAL A 117 1.70 8.93 5.81
N PRO A 118 0.99 9.03 4.67
CA PRO A 118 0.94 7.94 3.70
C PRO A 118 2.32 7.61 3.10
N ASP A 119 2.60 6.32 2.90
CA ASP A 119 3.78 5.85 2.19
C ASP A 119 3.55 5.93 0.67
N GLY A 120 4.25 6.87 0.03
CA GLY A 120 4.17 7.14 -1.40
C GLY A 120 4.44 5.93 -2.30
N ARG A 121 5.27 4.98 -1.85
CA ARG A 121 5.63 3.77 -2.62
C ARG A 121 4.49 2.77 -2.59
N VAL A 122 3.81 2.65 -1.46
CA VAL A 122 2.63 1.78 -1.30
C VAL A 122 1.45 2.30 -2.10
N ILE A 123 1.11 3.57 -1.95
CA ILE A 123 -0.06 4.18 -2.61
C ILE A 123 0.11 4.24 -4.14
N ARG A 124 1.35 4.24 -4.66
CA ARG A 124 1.61 4.17 -6.10
C ARG A 124 1.00 2.92 -6.75
N ALA A 125 0.78 1.85 -5.99
CA ALA A 125 0.10 0.65 -6.46
C ALA A 125 -1.43 0.83 -6.67
N LEU A 126 -2.00 1.99 -6.34
CA LEU A 126 -3.36 2.38 -6.76
C LEU A 126 -3.41 2.63 -8.25
N VAL A 127 -2.40 3.31 -8.81
CA VAL A 127 -2.35 3.76 -10.22
C VAL A 127 -1.34 2.99 -11.08
N SER A 128 -0.64 2.00 -10.53
CA SER A 128 0.33 1.22 -11.29
C SER A 128 0.26 -0.28 -11.00
N PHE A 129 0.62 -1.06 -12.02
CA PHE A 129 0.92 -2.48 -11.94
C PHE A 129 2.43 -2.64 -11.80
N LYS A 130 2.85 -3.61 -11.01
CA LYS A 130 4.25 -3.96 -10.83
C LYS A 130 4.40 -5.48 -10.90
N GLY A 131 5.32 -5.96 -11.72
CA GLY A 131 5.64 -7.37 -11.88
C GLY A 131 7.14 -7.58 -11.99
N LYS A 132 7.62 -8.77 -11.66
CA LYS A 132 9.02 -9.15 -11.85
C LYS A 132 9.14 -10.62 -12.25
N SER A 133 10.18 -10.92 -13.02
CA SER A 133 10.65 -12.26 -13.31
C SER A 133 12.11 -12.41 -12.90
N LYS A 134 12.73 -13.53 -13.28
CA LYS A 134 14.18 -13.73 -13.13
C LYS A 134 15.01 -12.71 -13.92
N TYR A 135 14.48 -12.17 -15.01
CA TYR A 135 15.25 -11.37 -15.97
C TYR A 135 14.77 -9.93 -16.11
N TRP A 136 13.62 -9.59 -15.53
CA TRP A 136 13.04 -8.27 -15.67
C TRP A 136 12.24 -7.85 -14.44
N GLU A 137 12.13 -6.55 -14.23
CA GLU A 137 11.16 -5.92 -13.35
C GLU A 137 10.43 -4.86 -14.19
N LEU A 138 9.10 -4.95 -14.24
CA LEU A 138 8.28 -4.06 -15.04
C LEU A 138 7.31 -3.32 -14.13
N LYS A 139 7.12 -2.05 -14.43
CA LYS A 139 6.13 -1.20 -13.80
C LYS A 139 5.38 -0.44 -14.88
N PHE A 140 4.06 -0.51 -14.81
CA PHE A 140 3.16 0.07 -15.79
C PHE A 140 2.13 0.92 -15.07
N ASP A 141 1.81 2.10 -15.61
CA ASP A 141 0.65 2.85 -15.11
C ASP A 141 -0.64 2.20 -15.64
N ARG A 142 -1.70 2.23 -14.82
CA ARG A 142 -3.01 1.64 -15.16
C ARG A 142 -3.59 2.21 -16.44
N GLU A 143 -3.42 3.52 -16.63
CA GLU A 143 -3.84 4.26 -17.82
C GLU A 143 -3.27 3.64 -19.10
N GLY A 144 -2.04 3.10 -19.07
CA GLY A 144 -1.46 2.41 -20.23
C GLY A 144 -2.24 1.17 -20.66
N LYS A 145 -2.95 0.50 -19.74
CA LYS A 145 -3.87 -0.59 -20.09
C LYS A 145 -5.15 -0.04 -20.73
N THR A 146 -5.74 0.98 -20.12
CA THR A 146 -7.01 1.59 -20.58
C THR A 146 -6.86 2.25 -21.96
N GLU A 147 -5.70 2.86 -22.24
CA GLU A 147 -5.33 3.46 -23.53
C GLU A 147 -4.82 2.43 -24.57
N GLY A 148 -4.77 1.13 -24.23
CA GLY A 148 -4.37 0.07 -25.16
C GLY A 148 -2.87 -0.01 -25.48
N TYR A 149 -2.02 0.71 -24.75
CA TYR A 149 -0.55 0.60 -24.86
C TYR A 149 -0.04 -0.73 -24.29
N ILE A 150 -0.79 -1.32 -23.35
CA ILE A 150 -0.40 -2.52 -22.62
C ILE A 150 -1.57 -3.48 -22.63
N ASP A 151 -1.33 -4.67 -23.17
CA ASP A 151 -2.32 -5.73 -23.24
C ASP A 151 -1.77 -7.02 -22.63
N TYR A 152 -2.65 -7.81 -22.00
CA TYR A 152 -2.30 -9.11 -21.43
C TYR A 152 -3.23 -10.17 -21.98
N ASP A 153 -2.64 -11.16 -22.64
CA ASP A 153 -3.33 -12.34 -23.13
C ASP A 153 -3.21 -13.48 -22.11
N PRO A 154 -4.31 -13.90 -21.47
CA PRO A 154 -4.30 -14.99 -20.49
C PRO A 154 -4.11 -16.38 -21.12
N GLU A 155 -4.43 -16.57 -22.41
CA GLU A 155 -4.30 -17.88 -23.09
C GLU A 155 -2.84 -18.19 -23.41
N THR A 156 -2.11 -17.18 -23.90
CA THR A 156 -0.70 -17.31 -24.25
C THR A 156 0.25 -16.87 -23.14
N ASN A 157 -0.28 -16.23 -22.09
CA ASN A 157 0.46 -15.64 -20.98
C ASN A 157 1.51 -14.59 -21.46
N ILE A 158 1.12 -13.76 -22.42
CA ILE A 158 1.97 -12.73 -23.03
C ILE A 158 1.49 -11.34 -22.63
N ILE A 159 2.42 -10.48 -22.23
CA ILE A 159 2.19 -9.03 -22.13
C ILE A 159 2.71 -8.38 -23.41
N THR A 160 1.85 -7.66 -24.11
CA THR A 160 2.22 -6.89 -25.31
C THR A 160 2.38 -5.42 -24.94
N LEU A 161 3.56 -4.87 -25.23
CA LEU A 161 3.82 -3.43 -25.13
C LEU A 161 3.77 -2.82 -26.54
N ARG A 162 2.83 -1.90 -26.75
CA ARG A 162 2.66 -1.20 -28.03
C ARG A 162 3.32 0.17 -27.96
N ASN A 163 3.61 0.75 -29.14
CA ASN A 163 4.18 2.09 -29.27
C ASN A 163 5.50 2.26 -28.49
N VAL A 164 6.40 1.28 -28.62
CA VAL A 164 7.72 1.29 -27.98
C VAL A 164 8.48 2.57 -28.41
N PRO A 165 8.99 3.38 -27.44
CA PRO A 165 9.73 4.61 -27.72
C PRO A 165 10.95 4.38 -28.61
N GLU A 166 11.33 5.38 -29.40
CA GLU A 166 12.45 5.26 -30.36
C GLU A 166 13.75 4.84 -29.69
N GLU A 167 14.09 5.46 -28.55
CA GLU A 167 15.28 5.11 -27.76
C GLU A 167 15.33 3.61 -27.43
N PHE A 168 14.21 3.05 -26.98
CA PHE A 168 14.12 1.63 -26.62
C PHE A 168 14.21 0.74 -27.87
N ARG A 169 13.65 1.20 -29.00
CA ARG A 169 13.75 0.52 -30.29
C ARG A 169 15.19 0.50 -30.80
N GLU A 170 15.89 1.63 -30.74
CA GLU A 170 17.30 1.75 -31.15
C GLU A 170 18.19 0.83 -30.32
N MET A 171 18.00 0.80 -29.00
CA MET A 171 18.71 -0.13 -28.11
C MET A 171 18.53 -1.58 -28.55
N TRP A 172 17.29 -2.00 -28.84
CA TRP A 172 17.00 -3.36 -29.31
C TRP A 172 17.55 -3.69 -30.70
N MET A 173 17.75 -2.69 -31.56
CA MET A 173 18.22 -2.88 -32.94
C MET A 173 19.75 -2.80 -33.07
N THR A 174 20.43 -2.23 -32.07
CA THR A 174 21.89 -2.04 -32.05
C THR A 174 22.63 -3.09 -31.24
N GLU A 175 21.95 -3.76 -30.30
CA GLU A 175 22.52 -4.87 -29.51
C GLU A 175 22.40 -6.26 -30.19
N VAL A 176 21.96 -6.33 -31.46
CA VAL A 176 21.89 -7.57 -32.26
C VAL A 176 23.04 -7.67 -33.25
#